data_AF-A0A916YBN2-F1
#
_entry.id   AF-A0A916YBN2-F1
#
_cell.length_a   1.000
_cell.length_b   1.000
_cell.length_c   1.000
_cell.angle_alpha   90.00
_cell.angle_beta   90.00
_cell.angle_gamma   90.00
#
_symmetry.space_group_name_H-M   'P 1'
#
loop_
_entity.id
_entity.type
_entity.pdbx_description
1 polymer ?
#
loop_
_entity_poly.entity_id
_entity_poly.type
_entity_poly.pdbx_seq_one_letter_code
_entity_poly.pdbx_strand_id
1 'polypeptide(L)'
;MKWLVRLFTAVYLVALGLDLAATVGYIGTTGSGEETLAGKFLQYIGLPWTMFFDPKTTTGSVAAMLVPAINVGILWLAADLIESRED
;
A
#
# COMPACT_ATOMS: atom_id res chain seq x y z
N MET A 1 -15.24 9.45 11.27
CA MET A 1 -14.17 9.26 10.25
C MET A 1 -13.42 7.94 10.36
N LYS A 2 -13.15 7.42 11.58
CA LYS A 2 -12.43 6.14 11.80
C LYS A 2 -12.98 4.93 11.04
N TRP A 3 -14.28 4.85 10.77
CA TRP A 3 -14.86 3.76 9.97
C TRP A 3 -14.36 3.76 8.50
N LEU A 4 -14.29 4.93 7.86
CA LEU A 4 -13.74 5.05 6.50
C LEU A 4 -12.26 4.67 6.47
N VAL A 5 -11.48 5.11 7.47
CA VAL A 5 -10.07 4.75 7.61
C VAL A 5 -9.91 3.24 7.84
N ARG A 6 -10.77 2.61 8.64
CA ARG A 6 -10.79 1.15 8.86
C ARG A 6 -11.13 0.39 7.59
N LEU A 7 -12.17 0.82 6.86
CA LEU A 7 -12.55 0.23 5.57
C LEU A 7 -11.40 0.31 4.56
N PHE A 8 -10.81 1.51 4.45
CA PHE A 8 -9.65 1.76 3.60
C PHE A 8 -8.46 0.87 3.98
N THR A 9 -8.15 0.77 5.29
CA THR A 9 -7.10 -0.11 5.82
C THR A 9 -7.37 -1.59 5.52
N ALA A 10 -8.62 -2.04 5.59
CA ALA A 10 -8.96 -3.42 5.29
C ALA A 10 -8.74 -3.75 3.80
N VAL A 11 -9.24 -2.89 2.89
CA VAL A 11 -9.03 -3.02 1.44
C VAL A 11 -7.54 -2.99 1.11
N TYR A 12 -6.80 -2.11 1.78
CA TYR A 12 -5.36 -1.97 1.65
C TYR A 12 -4.61 -3.27 2.00
N LEU A 13 -4.86 -3.83 3.18
CA LEU A 13 -4.20 -5.06 3.63
C LEU A 13 -4.53 -6.25 2.72
N VAL A 14 -5.76 -6.30 2.19
CA VAL A 14 -6.16 -7.32 1.21
C VAL A 14 -5.36 -7.17 -0.08
N ALA A 15 -5.24 -5.96 -0.63
CA ALA A 15 -4.45 -5.72 -1.82
C ALA A 15 -2.97 -6.08 -1.61
N LEU A 16 -2.38 -5.68 -0.49
CA LEU A 16 -1.00 -6.04 -0.15
C LEU A 16 -0.81 -7.55 0.00
N GLY A 17 -1.74 -8.25 0.63
CA GLY A 17 -1.70 -9.70 0.74
C GLY A 17 -1.79 -10.39 -0.62
N LEU A 18 -2.64 -9.90 -1.53
CA LEU A 18 -2.75 -10.42 -2.89
C LEU A 18 -1.50 -10.16 -3.73
N ASP A 19 -0.91 -8.98 -3.63
CA ASP A 19 0.32 -8.63 -4.36
C ASP A 19 1.52 -9.45 -3.88
N LEU A 20 1.66 -9.64 -2.56
CA LEU A 20 2.67 -10.53 -1.98
C LEU A 20 2.46 -11.98 -2.42
N ALA A 21 1.23 -12.49 -2.34
CA ALA A 21 0.89 -13.85 -2.74
C ALA A 21 1.19 -14.09 -4.23
N ALA A 22 0.92 -13.11 -5.08
CA ALA A 22 1.27 -13.16 -6.50
C ALA A 22 2.79 -13.07 -6.72
N THR A 23 3.51 -12.24 -5.97
CA THR A 23 4.98 -12.09 -6.04
C THR A 23 5.71 -13.39 -5.66
N VAL A 24 5.20 -14.13 -4.65
CA VAL A 24 5.76 -15.44 -4.26
C VAL A 24 5.25 -16.60 -5.14
N GLY A 25 4.49 -16.31 -6.20
CA GLY A 25 3.99 -17.31 -7.14
C GLY A 25 2.82 -18.17 -6.63
N TYR A 26 2.19 -17.78 -5.52
CA TYR A 26 1.03 -18.49 -4.95
C TYR A 26 -0.27 -18.24 -5.73
N ILE A 27 -0.37 -17.07 -6.38
CA ILE A 27 -1.50 -16.67 -7.22
C ILE A 27 -0.93 -16.31 -8.59
N GLY A 28 -1.53 -16.81 -9.67
CA GLY A 28 -1.07 -16.53 -11.03
C GLY A 28 -1.10 -15.03 -11.32
N THR A 29 0.04 -14.48 -11.76
CA THR A 29 0.10 -13.15 -12.37
C THR A 29 -0.65 -13.18 -13.69
N THR A 30 -1.40 -12.12 -14.04
CA THR A 30 -1.84 -11.93 -15.43
C THR A 30 -0.59 -12.04 -16.30
N GLY A 31 -0.55 -13.04 -17.19
CA GLY A 31 0.69 -13.53 -17.78
C GLY A 31 1.60 -12.43 -18.36
N SER A 32 2.89 -12.75 -18.48
CA SER A 32 3.95 -11.95 -19.10
C SER A 32 4.66 -10.89 -18.23
N GLY A 33 5.03 -11.21 -16.99
CA GLY A 33 5.94 -10.34 -16.22
C GLY A 33 5.41 -8.92 -15.96
N GLU A 34 4.11 -8.69 -16.18
CA GLU A 34 3.43 -7.46 -15.84
C GLU A 34 3.18 -7.39 -14.33
N GLU A 35 3.25 -6.18 -13.78
CA GLU A 35 2.88 -5.90 -12.39
C GLU A 35 1.44 -6.34 -12.11
N THR A 36 1.23 -6.95 -10.94
CA THR A 36 -0.08 -7.45 -10.53
C THR A 36 -1.08 -6.29 -10.43
N LEU A 37 -2.37 -6.57 -10.62
CA LEU A 37 -3.40 -5.54 -10.47
C LEU A 37 -3.40 -4.93 -9.05
N ALA A 38 -3.08 -5.74 -8.05
CA ALA A 38 -2.93 -5.32 -6.68
C ALA A 38 -1.70 -4.41 -6.49
N GLY A 39 -0.58 -4.75 -7.11
CA GLY A 39 0.62 -3.91 -7.17
C GLY A 39 0.35 -2.55 -7.82
N LYS A 40 -0.35 -2.51 -8.95
CA LYS A 40 -0.77 -1.25 -9.60
C LYS A 40 -1.69 -0.43 -8.70
N PHE A 41 -2.66 -1.07 -8.05
CA PHE A 41 -3.54 -0.41 -7.09
C PHE A 41 -2.74 0.21 -5.93
N LEU A 42 -1.80 -0.53 -5.35
CA LEU A 42 -0.92 -0.06 -4.28
C LEU A 42 -0.02 1.10 -4.73
N GLN A 43 0.42 1.12 -5.98
CA GLN A 43 1.23 2.20 -6.54
C GLN A 43 0.48 3.53 -6.57
N TYR A 44 -0.81 3.55 -6.91
CA TYR A 44 -1.64 4.77 -6.87
C TYR A 44 -1.97 5.24 -5.44
N ILE A 45 -1.93 4.32 -4.48
CA ILE A 45 -2.16 4.61 -3.06
C ILE A 45 -0.85 5.02 -2.36
N GLY A 46 0.27 4.68 -2.97
CA GLY A 46 1.57 5.25 -2.70
C GLY A 46 1.56 6.76 -2.94
N LEU A 47 1.53 7.55 -1.86
CA LEU A 47 2.03 8.93 -1.86
C LEU A 47 3.41 8.99 -2.55
N PRO A 48 3.83 10.16 -3.08
CA PRO A 48 4.83 10.27 -4.13
C PRO A 48 6.22 9.74 -3.77
N TRP A 49 6.45 9.30 -2.54
CA TRP A 49 7.75 8.82 -2.06
C TRP A 49 8.30 7.59 -2.79
N THR A 50 7.48 6.83 -3.51
CA THR A 50 7.99 5.79 -4.43
C THR A 50 8.93 6.37 -5.49
N MET A 51 8.81 7.66 -5.82
CA MET A 51 9.74 8.37 -6.72
C MET A 51 11.17 8.52 -6.18
N PHE A 52 11.37 8.36 -4.87
CA PHE A 52 12.68 8.48 -4.23
C PHE A 52 13.46 7.17 -4.21
N PHE A 53 12.85 6.07 -4.63
CA PHE A 53 13.46 4.74 -4.61
C PHE A 53 13.58 4.18 -6.02
N ASP A 54 14.75 3.63 -6.37
CA ASP A 54 14.93 2.91 -7.62
C ASP A 54 14.27 1.52 -7.52
N PRO A 55 13.19 1.24 -8.28
CA PRO A 55 12.46 -0.03 -8.21
C PRO A 55 13.31 -1.25 -8.59
N LYS A 56 14.44 -1.05 -9.28
CA LYS A 56 15.37 -2.13 -9.66
C LYS A 56 16.26 -2.59 -8.52
N THR A 57 16.29 -1.84 -7.42
CA THR A 57 17.06 -2.19 -6.23
C THR A 57 16.20 -2.94 -5.23
N THR A 58 16.78 -3.85 -4.45
CA THR A 58 16.08 -4.54 -3.35
C THR A 58 15.43 -3.54 -2.40
N THR A 59 16.11 -2.43 -2.11
CA THR A 59 15.58 -1.34 -1.28
C THR A 59 14.35 -0.71 -1.90
N GLY A 60 14.33 -0.48 -3.22
CA GLY A 60 13.16 0.08 -3.89
C GLY A 60 11.99 -0.88 -4.00
N SER A 61 12.24 -2.17 -4.19
CA SER A 61 11.17 -3.18 -4.13
C SER A 61 10.56 -3.26 -2.74
N VAL A 62 11.39 -3.29 -1.69
CA VAL A 62 10.92 -3.28 -0.28
C VAL A 62 10.20 -1.97 0.05
N ALA A 63 10.71 -0.83 -0.40
CA ALA A 63 10.05 0.46 -0.21
C ALA A 63 8.69 0.52 -0.91
N ALA A 64 8.57 0.01 -2.15
CA ALA A 64 7.30 -0.07 -2.86
C ALA A 64 6.27 -0.93 -2.12
N MET A 65 6.70 -1.99 -1.43
CA MET A 65 5.83 -2.82 -0.59
C MET A 65 5.42 -2.11 0.72
N LEU A 66 6.30 -1.33 1.33
CA LEU A 66 6.08 -0.71 2.64
C LEU A 66 5.46 0.69 2.59
N VAL A 67 5.74 1.47 1.54
CA VAL A 67 5.23 2.84 1.33
C VAL A 67 3.72 2.90 1.56
N PRO A 68 2.92 1.99 0.99
CA PRO A 68 1.49 2.12 1.11
C PRO A 68 1.01 1.82 2.54
N ALA A 69 1.76 1.03 3.34
CA ALA A 69 1.46 0.75 4.75
C ALA A 69 1.83 1.95 5.64
N ILE A 70 2.94 2.62 5.32
CA ILE A 70 3.33 3.89 5.95
C ILE A 70 2.25 4.94 5.72
N ASN A 71 1.65 5.00 4.52
CA ASN A 71 0.59 5.96 4.21
C ASN A 71 -0.68 5.71 5.04
N VAL A 72 -1.06 4.44 5.22
CA VAL A 72 -2.16 4.08 6.13
C VAL A 72 -1.87 4.54 7.55
N GLY A 73 -0.63 4.36 8.04
CA GLY A 73 -0.21 4.86 9.35
C GLY A 73 -0.35 6.38 9.48
N ILE A 74 0.08 7.14 8.47
CA ILE A 74 -0.06 8.61 8.43
C ILE A 74 -1.53 9.02 8.43
N LEU A 75 -2.38 8.37 7.63
CA LEU A 75 -3.82 8.64 7.60
C LEU A 75 -4.48 8.37 8.96
N TRP A 76 -4.05 7.32 9.66
CA TRP A 76 -4.54 6.99 10.99
C TRP A 76 -4.16 8.06 12.01
N LEU A 77 -2.89 8.49 12.01
CA LEU A 77 -2.40 9.57 12.88
C LEU A 77 -3.10 10.90 12.59
N ALA A 78 -3.30 11.25 11.32
CA ALA A 78 -4.00 12.47 10.94
C ALA A 78 -5.47 12.44 11.38
N ALA A 79 -6.15 11.31 11.20
CA ALA A 79 -7.54 11.14 11.65
C ALA A 79 -7.66 11.26 13.17
N ASP A 80 -6.74 10.66 13.93
CA ASP A 80 -6.75 10.72 15.38
C ASP A 80 -6.41 12.12 15.90
N LEU A 81 -5.46 12.82 15.25
CA LEU A 81 -5.12 14.21 15.57
C LEU A 81 -6.32 15.15 15.37
N ILE A 82 -7.07 15.00 14.28
CA ILE A 82 -8.27 15.81 14.01
C ILE A 82 -9.33 15.59 15.09
N GLU A 83 -9.61 14.33 15.43
CA GLU A 83 -10.60 13.97 16.45
C GLU A 83 -10.21 14.53 17.82
N SER A 84 -8.93 14.49 18.20
CA SER A 84 -8.42 15.07 19.45
C SER A 84 -8.55 16.60 19.58
N ARG A 85 -8.94 17.28 18.49
CA ARG A 85 -9.17 18.75 18.45
C ARG A 85 -10.65 19.11 18.43
N GLU A 86 -11.53 18.13 18.26
CA GLU A 86 -12.99 18.31 18.29
C GLU A 86 -13.56 18.10 19.71
N ASP A 87 -12.78 17.53 20.64
CA ASP A 87 -13.05 17.43 22.09
C ASP A 87 -12.51 18.65 22.87
#